data_AF-A0A7J2TXJ1-F1
#
_entry.id   AF-A0A7J2TXJ1-F1
#
_cell.length_a   1.000
_cell.length_b   1.000
_cell.length_c   1.000
_cell.angle_alpha   90.00
_cell.angle_beta   90.00
_cell.angle_gamma   90.00
#
_symmetry.space_group_name_H-M   'P 1'
#
loop_
_entity.id
_entity.type
_entity.pdbx_description
1 polymer ?
#
loop_
_entity_poly.entity_id
_entity_poly.type
_entity_poly.pdbx_seq_one_letter_code
_entity_poly.pdbx_strand_id
1 'polypeptide(L)' 'MDWEERLELVKKPPTEEIITEEELIELLKTKEKIVAYDGFEPSGLMHLGTGLL' A
#
# COMPACT_ATOMS: atom_id res chain seq x y z
N MET A 1 7.10 -10.89 10.34
CA MET A 1 6.83 -11.05 8.91
C MET A 1 8.12 -10.79 8.17
N ASP A 2 8.51 -11.72 7.31
CA ASP A 2 9.62 -11.50 6.37
C ASP A 2 9.17 -10.56 5.23
N TRP A 3 10.05 -10.29 4.26
CA TRP A 3 9.73 -9.35 3.18
C TRP A 3 8.77 -9.98 2.16
N GLU A 4 8.80 -11.30 2.00
CA GLU A 4 7.94 -12.08 1.12
C GLU A 4 6.47 -12.01 1.57
N GLU A 5 6.20 -12.28 2.85
CA GLU A 5 4.85 -12.17 3.42
C GLU A 5 4.31 -10.74 3.33
N ARG A 6 5.19 -9.73 3.52
CA ARG A 6 4.81 -8.32 3.38
C ARG A 6 4.48 -7.97 1.93
N LEU A 7 5.22 -8.49 0.96
CA LEU A 7 4.94 -8.31 -0.46
C LEU A 7 3.56 -8.90 -0.82
N GLU A 8 3.30 -10.13 -0.37
CA GLU A 8 2.01 -10.79 -0.59
C GLU A 8 0.85 -10.05 0.09
N LEU A 9 1.07 -9.42 1.24
CA LEU A 9 0.05 -8.56 1.85
C LEU A 9 -0.24 -7.31 1.01
N VAL A 10 0.79 -6.63 0.51
CA VAL A 10 0.63 -5.42 -0.30
C VAL A 10 -0.05 -5.72 -1.62
N LYS A 11 0.17 -6.90 -2.20
CA LYS A 11 -0.47 -7.33 -3.46
C LYS A 11 -1.94 -7.71 -3.33
N LYS A 12 -2.47 -7.90 -2.11
CA LYS A 12 -3.88 -8.25 -1.94
C LYS A 12 -4.78 -7.08 -2.37
N PRO A 13 -6.04 -7.36 -2.76
CA PRO A 13 -7.03 -6.30 -2.93
C PRO A 13 -7.05 -5.38 -1.70
N PRO A 14 -7.10 -4.06 -1.89
CA PRO A 14 -7.51 -3.35 -3.11
C PRO A 14 -6.37 -2.87 -4.04
N THR A 15 -5.15 -3.39 -3.90
CA THR A 15 -4.04 -2.97 -4.77
C THR A 15 -4.22 -3.51 -6.19
N GLU A 16 -4.47 -2.60 -7.14
CA GLU A 16 -4.65 -2.94 -8.56
C GLU A 16 -3.34 -2.95 -9.35
N GLU A 17 -2.36 -2.12 -8.96
CA GLU A 17 -1.08 -1.97 -9.65
C GLU A 17 0.04 -1.62 -8.67
N ILE A 18 1.26 -2.09 -8.97
CA ILE A 18 2.49 -1.75 -8.25
C ILE A 18 3.53 -1.30 -9.28
N ILE A 19 4.10 -0.11 -9.09
CA ILE A 19 5.08 0.50 -10.01
C ILE A 19 6.37 0.85 -9.23
N THR A 20 7.50 0.16 -9.39
CA THR A 20 7.62 -1.23 -9.91
C THR A 20 7.68 -2.23 -8.75
N GLU A 21 7.37 -3.49 -9.03
CA GLU A 21 7.44 -4.54 -8.03
C GLU A 21 8.88 -4.73 -7.50
N GLU A 22 9.89 -4.58 -8.35
CA GLU A 22 11.30 -4.70 -7.98
C GLU A 22 11.72 -3.62 -6.96
N GLU A 23 11.27 -2.38 -7.15
CA GLU A 23 11.55 -1.28 -6.23
C GLU A 23 10.85 -1.49 -4.88
N LEU A 24 9.62 -2.02 -4.88
CA LEU A 24 8.93 -2.40 -3.66
C LEU A 24 9.66 -3.51 -2.91
N ILE A 25 10.15 -4.54 -3.62
CA ILE A 25 10.94 -5.62 -3.01
C ILE A 25 12.20 -5.07 -2.36
N GLU A 26 12.93 -4.19 -3.05
CA GLU A 26 14.14 -3.57 -2.50
C GLU A 26 13.82 -2.72 -1.26
N LEU A 27 12.73 -1.95 -1.29
CA LEU A 27 12.25 -1.16 -0.15
C LEU A 27 11.90 -2.04 1.05
N LEU A 28 11.21 -3.17 0.83
CA LEU A 28 10.80 -4.11 1.87
C LEU A 28 12.01 -4.80 2.54
N LYS A 29 13.07 -5.06 1.78
CA LYS A 29 14.31 -5.69 2.27
C LYS A 29 15.23 -4.74 3.02
N THR A 30 15.34 -3.49 2.57
CA THR A 30 16.38 -2.56 3.05
C THR A 30 15.89 -1.59 4.11
N LYS A 31 14.59 -1.26 4.13
CA LYS A 31 14.05 -0.22 4.99
C LYS A 31 13.32 -0.80 6.19
N GLU A 32 13.89 -0.59 7.37
CA GLU A 32 13.29 -1.01 8.64
C GLU A 32 11.91 -0.36 8.87
N LYS A 33 11.77 0.94 8.53
CA LYS A 33 10.53 1.70 8.70
C LYS A 33 10.07 2.32 7.39
N ILE A 34 9.01 1.75 6.80
CA ILE A 34 8.38 2.26 5.57
C ILE A 34 7.35 3.34 5.92
N VAL A 35 7.25 4.36 5.08
CA VAL A 35 6.24 5.43 5.18
C VAL A 35 5.33 5.31 3.96
N ALA A 36 4.03 5.27 4.21
CA ALA A 36 2.98 5.31 3.19
C ALA A 36 2.03 6.46 3.53
N TYR A 37 1.33 6.98 2.52
CA TYR A 37 0.31 8.00 2.69
C TYR A 37 -0.83 7.74 1.71
N ASP A 38 -2.04 8.13 2.12
CA ASP A 38 -3.21 8.22 1.25
C ASP A 38 -3.84 9.59 1.46
N GLY A 39 -4.27 10.21 0.37
CA GLY A 39 -4.72 11.59 0.33
C GLY A 39 -6.16 11.66 -0.17
N PHE A 40 -7.04 12.26 0.62
CA PHE A 40 -8.42 12.51 0.23
C PHE A 40 -8.74 14.00 0.34
N GLU A 41 -9.53 14.51 -0.61
CA GLU A 41 -10.09 15.86 -0.55
C GLU A 41 -11.45 15.83 0.18
N PRO A 42 -11.65 16.62 1.26
CA PRO A 42 -12.90 16.67 1.99
C PRO A 42 -13.97 17.47 1.22
N SER A 43 -14.48 16.90 0.14
CA SER A 43 -15.40 17.53 -0.82
C SER A 43 -16.89 17.29 -0.53
N GLY A 44 -17.23 16.61 0.57
CA GLY A 44 -18.61 16.29 0.94
C GLY A 44 -18.69 15.15 1.97
N LEU A 45 -19.80 14.40 1.96
CA LEU A 45 -19.92 13.19 2.78
C LEU A 45 -18.96 12.11 2.27
N MET A 46 -18.26 11.45 3.19
CA MET A 46 -17.33 10.37 2.87
C MET A 46 -18.06 9.15 2.30
N HIS A 47 -17.55 8.60 1.20
CA HIS A 47 -18.07 7.37 0.61
C HIS A 47 -17.50 6.13 1.32
N LEU A 48 -18.25 5.02 1.34
CA LEU A 48 -17.78 3.77 1.96
C LEU A 48 -16.46 3.27 1.36
N GLY A 49 -16.30 3.42 0.05
CA GLY A 49 -15.06 3.08 -0.65
C GLY A 49 -13.83 3.90 -0.25
N THR A 50 -13.98 5.05 0.40
CA THR A 50 -12.84 5.83 0.91
C THR A 50 -12.42 5.38 2.32
N GLY A 51 -13.34 4.78 3.09
CA GLY A 51 -13.11 4.42 4.48
C GLY A 51 -12.87 2.93 4.73
N LEU A 52 -13.25 2.06 3.80
CA LEU A 52 -13.20 0.60 3.96
C LEU A 52 -12.31 -0.12 2.95
N LEU A 53 -12.06 0.50 1.80
CA LEU A 53 -11.09 0.02 0.81
C LEU A 53 -9.80 0.78 1.07
#